data_AF-A0A7J9I7Z2-F1
#
_entry.id   AF-A0A7J9I7Z2-F1
#
_cell.length_a   1.000
_cell.length_b   1.000
_cell.length_c   1.000
_cell.angle_alpha   90.00
_cell.angle_beta   90.00
_cell.angle_gamma   90.00
#
_symmetry.space_group_name_H-M   'P 1'
#
loop_
_entity.id
_entity.type
_entity.pdbx_description
1 polymer ?
#
loop_
_entity_poly.entity_id
_entity_poly.type
_entity_poly.pdbx_seq_one_letter_code
_entity_poly.pdbx_strand_id
1 'polypeptide(L)'
;QQLAWFGEAWSASWSACKPASTGCIISEIGQLKVLESLDLSTNNLSGKIPQSMSDLSFLSVLDLSNNNLFGRIPLSTQLQSFGATSYSENPRLCGSPLRKCPGDEPTKLPNNNGIESMSESDEELLELLWFFSGMIVGFFVRFGGVFGSLLINRS
;
A
#
# COMPACT_ATOMS: atom_id res chain seq x y z
N GLN A 1 -12.76 -50.94 34.81
CA GLN A 1 -12.48 -50.08 33.65
C GLN A 1 -11.95 -48.72 34.11
N GLN A 2 -10.63 -48.54 34.11
CA GLN A 2 -9.98 -47.23 34.02
C GLN A 2 -9.73 -46.94 32.52
N LEU A 3 -9.57 -45.66 32.17
CA LEU A 3 -9.30 -45.05 30.84
C LEU A 3 -10.53 -44.44 30.13
N ALA A 4 -11.04 -43.33 30.68
CA ALA A 4 -11.93 -42.39 29.97
C ALA A 4 -11.74 -40.94 30.47
N TRP A 5 -10.49 -40.49 30.65
CA TRP A 5 -10.20 -39.15 31.19
C TRP A 5 -9.02 -38.42 30.55
N PHE A 6 -8.78 -38.57 29.25
CA PHE A 6 -7.98 -37.59 28.49
C PHE A 6 -8.44 -37.57 27.03
N GLY A 7 -9.25 -36.58 26.63
CA GLY A 7 -9.71 -36.51 25.24
C GLY A 7 -10.43 -35.24 24.79
N GLU A 8 -10.99 -34.42 25.68
CA GLU A 8 -11.88 -33.32 25.22
C GLU A 8 -11.43 -31.91 25.59
N ALA A 9 -10.28 -31.74 26.26
CA ALA A 9 -9.76 -30.41 26.62
C ALA A 9 -8.63 -29.90 25.72
N TRP A 10 -8.03 -30.73 24.86
CA TRP A 10 -6.96 -30.31 23.96
C TRP A 10 -7.44 -29.98 22.53
N SER A 11 -8.63 -30.43 22.14
CA SER A 11 -9.18 -30.19 20.80
C SER A 11 -9.77 -28.79 20.61
N ALA A 12 -9.96 -28.02 21.69
CA ALA A 12 -10.56 -26.69 21.63
C ALA A 12 -9.55 -25.55 21.35
N SER A 13 -8.24 -25.83 21.31
CA SER A 13 -7.21 -24.79 21.13
C SER A 13 -6.40 -24.89 19.83
N TRP A 14 -6.60 -25.92 19.00
CA TRP A 14 -5.88 -26.09 17.71
C TRP A 14 -6.76 -25.96 16.46
N SER A 15 -8.05 -25.67 16.61
CA SER A 15 -9.01 -25.61 15.49
C SER A 15 -8.88 -24.38 14.60
N ALA A 16 -7.89 -23.50 14.81
CA ALA A 16 -7.81 -22.22 14.09
C ALA A 16 -6.83 -22.19 12.90
N CYS A 17 -5.85 -23.09 12.81
CA CYS A 17 -4.97 -23.12 11.63
C CYS A 17 -4.50 -24.54 11.29
N LYS A 18 -4.83 -24.98 10.08
CA LYS A 18 -4.24 -26.17 9.48
C LYS A 18 -2.90 -25.74 8.87
N PRO A 19 -1.75 -26.31 9.26
CA PRO A 19 -0.41 -25.86 8.85
C PRO A 19 -0.07 -26.06 7.36
N ALA A 20 -1.06 -26.28 6.51
CA ALA A 20 -0.92 -26.51 5.07
C ALA A 20 -1.64 -25.46 4.20
N SER A 21 -2.44 -24.55 4.78
CA SER A 21 -3.11 -23.49 4.01
C SER A 21 -2.27 -22.22 4.04
N THR A 22 -1.84 -21.77 2.87
CA THR A 22 -1.00 -20.58 2.67
C THR A 22 -1.57 -19.30 3.29
N GLY A 23 -2.90 -19.22 3.43
CA GLY A 23 -3.58 -18.13 4.14
C GLY A 23 -3.31 -18.06 5.65
N CYS A 24 -2.93 -19.16 6.31
CA CYS A 24 -2.55 -19.17 7.72
C CYS A 24 -1.18 -18.52 7.94
N ILE A 25 -0.24 -18.76 7.03
CA ILE A 25 1.12 -18.21 7.10
C ILE A 25 1.07 -16.67 7.12
N ILE A 26 0.25 -16.09 6.23
CA ILE A 26 0.09 -14.63 6.15
C ILE A 26 -0.53 -14.07 7.45
N SER A 27 -1.38 -14.83 8.13
CA SER A 27 -1.97 -14.45 9.44
C SER A 27 -0.94 -14.40 10.57
N GLU A 28 -0.03 -15.38 10.61
CA GLU A 28 1.04 -15.45 11.60
C GLU A 28 2.10 -14.36 11.39
N ILE A 29 2.39 -13.99 10.15
CA ILE A 29 3.31 -12.89 9.84
C ILE A 29 2.82 -11.57 10.44
N GLY A 30 1.50 -11.33 10.47
CA GLY A 30 0.93 -10.15 11.14
C GLY A 30 1.19 -10.08 12.65
N GLN A 31 1.66 -11.16 13.28
CA GLN A 31 2.03 -11.17 14.71
C GLN A 31 3.49 -10.75 14.96
N LEU A 32 4.32 -10.69 13.91
CA LEU A 32 5.74 -10.36 13.99
C LEU A 32 5.95 -8.85 14.07
N LYS A 33 5.58 -8.24 15.21
CA LYS A 33 5.58 -6.77 15.40
C LYS A 33 6.90 -6.06 15.11
N VAL A 34 8.03 -6.76 15.14
CA VAL A 34 9.38 -6.21 14.94
C VAL A 34 9.90 -6.45 13.52
N LEU A 35 9.04 -6.89 12.60
CA LEU A 35 9.45 -7.16 11.23
C LEU A 35 9.71 -5.86 10.47
N GLU A 36 10.95 -5.69 9.99
CA GLU A 36 11.39 -4.49 9.25
C GLU A 36 11.33 -4.68 7.73
N SER A 37 11.55 -5.90 7.25
CA SER A 37 11.58 -6.21 5.81
C SER A 37 10.88 -7.54 5.56
N LEU A 38 9.96 -7.54 4.60
CA LEU A 38 9.23 -8.71 4.17
C LEU A 38 9.18 -8.76 2.64
N ASP A 39 9.93 -9.70 2.07
CA ASP A 39 9.86 -10.03 0.66
C ASP A 39 9.26 -11.43 0.52
N LEU A 40 8.08 -11.48 -0.09
CA LEU A 40 7.37 -12.69 -0.47
C LEU A 40 7.02 -12.67 -1.96
N SER A 41 7.76 -11.88 -2.75
CA SER A 41 7.55 -11.78 -4.19
C SER A 41 7.71 -13.14 -4.88
N THR A 42 6.99 -13.35 -5.99
CA THR A 42 7.12 -14.55 -6.83
C THR A 42 6.92 -15.86 -6.05
N ASN A 43 5.87 -15.90 -5.24
CA ASN A 43 5.44 -17.10 -4.56
C ASN A 43 4.06 -17.53 -5.07
N ASN A 44 3.64 -18.75 -4.73
CA ASN A 44 2.27 -19.21 -4.98
C ASN A 44 1.34 -18.88 -3.79
N LEU A 45 1.55 -17.73 -3.12
CA LEU A 45 0.70 -17.36 -2.00
C LEU A 45 -0.71 -17.08 -2.49
N SER A 46 -1.69 -17.61 -1.77
CA SER A 46 -3.10 -17.40 -2.05
C SER A 46 -3.84 -17.15 -0.75
N GLY A 47 -4.86 -16.29 -0.81
CA GLY A 47 -5.56 -15.82 0.38
C GLY A 47 -5.80 -14.32 0.34
N LYS A 48 -6.47 -13.84 1.38
CA LYS A 48 -6.61 -12.42 1.67
C LYS A 48 -5.42 -11.95 2.49
N ILE A 49 -5.02 -10.70 2.30
CA ILE A 49 -4.08 -10.03 3.22
C ILE A 49 -4.83 -9.80 4.54
N PRO A 50 -4.39 -10.39 5.66
CA PRO A 50 -5.08 -10.26 6.93
C PRO A 50 -4.88 -8.87 7.51
N GLN A 51 -5.89 -8.39 8.24
CA GLN A 51 -5.82 -7.10 8.92
C GLN A 51 -4.65 -7.07 9.92
N SER A 52 -4.24 -8.18 10.52
CA SER A 52 -3.11 -8.21 11.45
C SER A 52 -1.80 -7.67 10.86
N MET A 53 -1.60 -7.75 9.53
CA MET A 53 -0.45 -7.13 8.88
C MET A 53 -0.48 -5.59 8.91
N SER A 54 -1.62 -4.97 9.22
CA SER A 54 -1.70 -3.53 9.47
C SER A 54 -0.94 -3.09 10.71
N ASP A 55 -0.72 -4.01 11.65
CA ASP A 55 -0.16 -3.71 12.96
C ASP A 55 1.38 -3.80 12.97
N LEU A 56 1.99 -4.10 11.82
CA LEU A 56 3.43 -4.19 11.62
C LEU A 56 4.07 -2.80 11.48
N SER A 57 4.09 -2.04 12.58
CA SER A 57 4.51 -0.63 12.61
C SER A 57 5.98 -0.37 12.23
N PHE A 58 6.83 -1.39 12.22
CA PHE A 58 8.25 -1.26 11.90
C PHE A 58 8.59 -1.70 10.47
N LEU A 59 7.60 -2.13 9.69
CA LEU A 59 7.83 -2.63 8.36
C LEU A 59 8.25 -1.49 7.42
N SER A 60 9.48 -1.52 6.95
CA SER A 60 10.05 -0.55 6.02
C SER A 60 10.04 -1.05 4.58
N VAL A 61 10.06 -2.36 4.37
CA VAL A 61 10.08 -2.96 3.03
C VAL A 61 9.03 -4.06 2.97
N LEU A 62 8.17 -3.99 1.96
CA LEU A 62 7.18 -5.00 1.66
C LEU A 62 7.16 -5.28 0.16
N ASP A 63 7.28 -6.55 -0.21
CA ASP A 63 7.01 -7.02 -1.57
C ASP A 63 6.15 -8.30 -1.52
N LEU A 64 4.93 -8.20 -2.03
CA LEU A 64 3.97 -9.30 -2.19
C LEU A 64 3.66 -9.52 -3.68
N SER A 65 4.47 -8.96 -4.58
CA SER A 65 4.22 -9.01 -6.00
C SER A 65 4.25 -10.43 -6.54
N ASN A 66 3.60 -10.66 -7.67
CA ASN A 66 3.72 -11.91 -8.42
C ASN A 66 3.24 -13.13 -7.60
N ASN A 67 2.04 -13.00 -7.03
CA ASN A 67 1.38 -14.00 -6.21
C ASN A 67 -0.09 -14.19 -6.63
N ASN A 68 -0.82 -15.10 -5.98
CA ASN A 68 -2.25 -15.35 -6.19
C ASN A 68 -3.12 -14.77 -5.06
N LEU A 69 -2.73 -13.62 -4.49
CA LEU A 69 -3.51 -12.94 -3.45
C LEU A 69 -4.80 -12.36 -4.02
N PHE A 70 -5.84 -12.27 -3.16
CA PHE A 70 -7.14 -11.77 -3.57
C PHE A 70 -7.84 -10.96 -2.48
N GLY A 71 -8.82 -10.15 -2.91
CA GLY A 71 -9.63 -9.32 -2.03
C GLY A 71 -9.10 -7.89 -1.90
N ARG A 72 -9.64 -7.16 -0.91
CA ARG A 72 -9.26 -5.77 -0.65
C ARG A 72 -7.98 -5.71 0.20
N ILE A 73 -7.04 -4.85 -0.18
CA ILE A 73 -5.90 -4.45 0.65
C ILE A 73 -6.45 -3.78 1.92
N PRO A 74 -6.11 -4.26 3.13
CA PRO A 74 -6.56 -3.67 4.37
C PRO A 74 -6.28 -2.17 4.43
N LEU A 75 -7.32 -1.37 4.68
CA LEU A 75 -7.20 0.07 4.88
C LEU A 75 -6.45 0.30 6.20
N SER A 76 -5.14 0.45 6.08
CA SER A 76 -4.24 0.75 7.18
C SER A 76 -3.16 1.71 6.73
N THR A 77 -2.62 2.50 7.65
CA THR A 77 -1.57 3.47 7.33
C THR A 77 -0.29 2.80 6.85
N GLN A 78 0.02 1.62 7.37
CA GLN A 78 1.25 0.90 7.03
C GLN A 78 1.18 0.19 5.67
N LEU A 79 0.10 -0.53 5.35
CA LEU A 79 0.04 -1.24 4.06
C LEU A 79 -0.22 -0.27 2.89
N GLN A 80 -0.94 0.82 3.13
CA GLN A 80 -1.17 1.84 2.10
C GLN A 80 0.05 2.75 1.87
N SER A 81 1.07 2.73 2.75
CA SER A 81 2.29 3.51 2.53
C SER A 81 3.21 2.88 1.48
N PHE A 82 3.05 1.57 1.20
CA PHE A 82 3.79 0.89 0.15
C PHE A 82 3.18 1.19 -1.22
N GLY A 83 4.03 1.25 -2.25
CA GLY A 83 3.63 1.53 -3.62
C GLY A 83 2.88 0.38 -4.30
N ALA A 84 2.25 0.68 -5.44
CA ALA A 84 1.53 -0.31 -6.24
C ALA A 84 2.41 -1.49 -6.72
N THR A 85 3.72 -1.27 -6.87
CA THR A 85 4.68 -2.30 -7.26
C THR A 85 4.79 -3.43 -6.23
N SER A 86 4.68 -3.13 -4.93
CA SER A 86 4.70 -4.13 -3.86
C SER A 86 3.52 -5.10 -3.92
N TYR A 87 2.48 -4.77 -4.70
CA TYR A 87 1.25 -5.56 -4.82
C TYR A 87 0.98 -5.99 -6.26
N SER A 88 1.88 -5.70 -7.20
CA SER A 88 1.67 -5.96 -8.63
C SER A 88 1.58 -7.46 -8.92
N GLU A 89 1.13 -7.81 -10.13
CA GLU A 89 1.02 -9.21 -10.55
C GLU A 89 0.17 -10.09 -9.60
N ASN A 90 -0.83 -9.50 -8.94
CA ASN A 90 -1.86 -10.20 -8.17
C ASN A 90 -3.25 -9.91 -8.78
N PRO A 91 -3.78 -10.78 -9.66
CA PRO A 91 -4.90 -10.44 -10.56
C PRO A 91 -6.23 -10.17 -9.85
N ARG A 92 -6.41 -10.68 -8.63
CA ARG A 92 -7.66 -10.56 -7.84
C ARG A 92 -7.52 -9.65 -6.62
N LEU A 93 -6.42 -8.91 -6.52
CA LEU A 93 -6.18 -7.94 -5.46
C LEU A 93 -6.68 -6.55 -5.90
N CYS A 94 -7.24 -5.78 -4.96
CA CYS A 94 -7.79 -4.44 -5.21
C CYS A 94 -7.75 -3.59 -3.94
N GLY A 95 -8.00 -2.29 -4.05
CA GLY A 95 -7.84 -1.29 -2.99
C GLY A 95 -6.52 -0.54 -3.12
N SER A 96 -6.46 0.68 -2.58
CA SER A 96 -5.24 1.50 -2.60
C SER A 96 -4.05 0.73 -2.03
N PRO A 97 -2.86 0.78 -2.66
CA PRO A 97 -2.42 1.66 -3.78
C PRO A 97 -2.80 1.18 -5.20
N LEU A 98 -3.55 0.07 -5.35
CA LEU A 98 -4.01 -0.43 -6.65
C LEU A 98 -5.35 0.22 -7.06
N ARG A 99 -6.04 -0.39 -8.02
CA ARG A 99 -7.40 -0.01 -8.44
C ARG A 99 -8.43 -0.23 -7.33
N LYS A 100 -9.50 0.57 -7.32
CA LYS A 100 -10.67 0.38 -6.43
C LYS A 100 -11.31 -0.99 -6.65
N CYS A 101 -11.96 -1.53 -5.61
CA CYS A 101 -12.57 -2.84 -5.70
C CYS A 101 -13.94 -2.76 -6.40
N PRO A 102 -14.32 -3.79 -7.19
CA PRO A 102 -15.67 -3.89 -7.73
C PRO A 102 -16.69 -3.97 -6.59
N GLY A 103 -17.64 -3.02 -6.53
CA GLY A 103 -18.62 -2.90 -5.45
C GLY A 103 -18.54 -1.60 -4.64
N ASP A 104 -17.54 -0.75 -4.92
CA ASP A 104 -17.40 0.60 -4.35
C ASP A 104 -18.17 1.67 -5.15
N GLU A 105 -19.04 1.25 -6.06
CA GLU A 105 -19.83 2.17 -6.87
C GLU A 105 -20.85 2.89 -5.97
N PRO A 106 -20.78 4.23 -5.84
CA PRO A 106 -21.87 4.97 -5.23
C PRO A 106 -23.08 4.79 -6.15
N THR A 107 -24.18 4.26 -5.61
CA THR A 107 -25.48 4.18 -6.27
C THR A 107 -25.73 5.48 -7.04
N LYS A 108 -25.62 5.46 -8.37
CA LYS A 108 -25.98 6.60 -9.21
C LYS A 108 -27.48 6.85 -9.06
N LEU A 109 -27.86 7.77 -8.18
CA LEU A 109 -29.09 8.53 -8.37
C LEU A 109 -28.85 9.46 -9.58
N PRO A 110 -29.77 9.54 -10.56
CA PRO A 110 -29.52 10.32 -11.76
C PRO A 110 -29.76 11.80 -11.45
N ASN A 111 -28.76 12.67 -11.65
CA ASN A 111 -29.00 13.90 -12.40
C ASN A 111 -27.72 14.67 -12.78
N ASN A 112 -27.58 14.83 -14.09
CA ASN A 112 -27.25 16.03 -14.87
C ASN A 112 -25.97 16.83 -14.57
N ASN A 113 -25.11 16.79 -15.58
CA ASN A 113 -24.28 17.88 -16.09
C ASN A 113 -23.26 18.45 -15.10
N GLY A 114 -22.23 17.65 -14.84
CA GLY A 114 -20.88 18.14 -14.57
C GLY A 114 -19.93 17.37 -15.48
N ILE A 115 -19.28 18.06 -16.42
CA ILE A 115 -18.02 17.57 -16.96
C ILE A 115 -17.03 17.71 -15.81
N GLU A 116 -16.74 16.62 -15.10
CA GLU A 116 -15.56 16.49 -14.23
C GLU A 116 -14.65 15.47 -14.94
N SER A 117 -13.83 15.92 -15.89
CA SER A 117 -12.39 16.17 -15.67
C SER A 117 -11.74 15.01 -14.91
N MET A 118 -11.14 14.05 -15.60
CA MET A 118 -9.73 14.12 -16.01
C MET A 118 -8.81 14.28 -14.79
N SER A 119 -8.23 13.17 -14.33
CA SER A 119 -6.82 13.00 -13.91
C SER A 119 -6.70 11.80 -12.96
N GLU A 120 -6.20 10.67 -13.47
CA GLU A 120 -5.72 9.55 -12.65
C GLU A 120 -4.22 9.41 -12.91
N SER A 121 -3.48 10.50 -12.67
CA SER A 121 -2.01 10.57 -12.76
C SER A 121 -1.39 11.90 -12.29
N ASP A 122 -2.09 12.81 -11.59
CA ASP A 122 -1.57 14.18 -11.41
C ASP A 122 -1.38 14.66 -9.95
N GLU A 123 -1.52 13.83 -8.92
CA GLU A 123 -1.28 14.27 -7.52
C GLU A 123 0.20 14.20 -7.08
N GLU A 124 1.05 13.36 -7.68
CA GLU A 124 2.51 13.42 -7.41
C GLU A 124 3.24 14.41 -8.34
N LEU A 125 2.69 14.69 -9.53
CA LEU A 125 3.26 15.63 -10.49
C LEU A 125 3.04 17.10 -10.08
N LEU A 126 1.89 17.42 -9.47
CA LEU A 126 1.59 18.78 -9.00
C LEU A 126 2.42 19.18 -7.78
N GLU A 127 2.76 18.22 -6.91
CA GLU A 127 3.70 18.42 -5.80
C GLU A 127 5.10 18.81 -6.31
N LEU A 128 5.63 18.06 -7.28
CA LEU A 128 6.90 18.40 -7.93
C LEU A 128 6.86 19.76 -8.65
N LEU A 129 5.73 20.15 -9.22
CA LEU A 129 5.60 21.42 -9.94
C LEU A 129 5.67 22.65 -9.03
N TRP A 130 5.12 22.61 -7.81
CA TRP A 130 5.30 23.73 -6.88
C TRP A 130 6.75 23.81 -6.38
N PHE A 131 7.40 22.67 -6.14
CA PHE A 131 8.83 22.63 -5.84
C PHE A 131 9.69 23.16 -7.00
N PHE A 132 9.43 22.76 -8.24
CA PHE A 132 10.14 23.24 -9.43
C PHE A 132 9.92 24.74 -9.65
N SER A 133 8.70 25.24 -9.46
CA SER A 133 8.43 26.68 -9.55
C SER A 133 9.19 27.47 -8.48
N GLY A 134 9.29 26.95 -7.26
CA GLY A 134 10.08 27.53 -6.18
C GLY A 134 11.59 27.54 -6.45
N MET A 135 12.13 26.43 -7.00
CA MET A 135 13.54 26.37 -7.38
C MET A 135 13.89 27.34 -8.53
N ILE A 136 13.00 27.46 -9.52
CA ILE A 136 13.17 28.36 -10.65
C ILE A 136 13.11 29.83 -10.22
N VAL A 137 12.07 30.21 -9.44
CA VAL A 137 11.92 31.58 -8.93
C VAL A 137 13.09 31.94 -8.00
N GLY A 138 13.53 31.02 -7.13
CA GLY A 138 14.68 31.23 -6.26
C GLY A 138 15.99 31.43 -7.03
N PHE A 139 16.18 30.71 -8.15
CA PHE A 139 17.34 30.90 -9.01
C PHE A 139 17.33 32.27 -9.70
N PHE A 140 16.18 32.72 -10.23
CA PHE A 140 16.09 34.04 -10.89
C PHE A 140 16.23 35.21 -9.93
N VAL A 141 15.67 35.13 -8.72
CA VAL A 141 15.80 36.19 -7.70
C VAL A 141 17.25 36.30 -7.21
N ARG A 142 17.96 35.18 -7.06
CA ARG A 142 19.32 35.16 -6.49
C ARG A 142 20.42 35.38 -7.52
N PHE A 143 20.25 34.87 -8.74
CA PHE A 143 21.26 34.93 -9.80
C PHE A 143 21.07 36.13 -10.75
N GLY A 144 19.83 36.57 -10.97
CA GLY A 144 19.52 37.74 -11.80
C GLY A 144 20.03 39.06 -11.21
N GLY A 145 20.04 39.19 -9.89
CA GLY A 145 20.61 40.36 -9.21
C GLY A 145 22.12 40.49 -9.39
N VAL A 146 22.85 39.37 -9.41
CA VAL A 146 24.31 39.36 -9.57
C VAL A 146 24.70 39.64 -11.03
N PHE A 147 23.99 39.05 -12.00
CA PHE A 147 24.23 39.29 -13.42
C PHE A 147 23.85 40.72 -13.86
N GLY A 148 22.75 41.28 -13.32
CA GLY A 148 22.37 42.67 -13.55
C GLY A 148 23.39 43.66 -12.97
N SER A 149 23.94 43.37 -11.79
CA SER A 149 24.98 44.18 -11.15
C SER A 149 26.31 44.17 -11.92
N LEU A 150 26.64 43.06 -12.59
CA LEU A 150 27.84 42.93 -13.41
C LEU A 150 27.75 43.67 -14.75
N LEU A 151 26.53 43.85 -15.29
CA LEU A 151 26.31 44.59 -16.54
C LEU A 151 26.25 46.11 -16.34
N ILE A 152 25.84 46.60 -15.16
CA ILE A 152 25.80 48.03 -14.85
C ILE A 152 27.21 48.60 -14.57
N ASN A 153 28.18 47.78 -14.17
CA ASN A 153 29.56 48.23 -13.95
C ASN A 153 30.41 48.29 -15.24
N ARG A 154 29.80 48.10 -16.41
CA ARG A 154 30.46 48.16 -17.72
C ARG A 154 29.66 49.01 -18.71
N SER A 155 29.35 50.25 -18.32
CA SER A 155 29.05 51.36 -19.23
C SER A 155 29.70 52.64 -18.72
#